data_AF-A0A8T8TWF6-F1
#
_entry.id   AF-A0A8T8TWF6-F1
#
_cell.length_a   1.000
_cell.length_b   1.000
_cell.length_c   1.000
_cell.angle_alpha   90.00
_cell.angle_beta   90.00
_cell.angle_gamma   90.00
#
_symmetry.space_group_name_H-M   'P 1'
#
loop_
_entity.id
_entity.type
_entity.pdbx_description
1 polymer ?
#
loop_
_entity_poly.entity_id
_entity_poly.type
_entity_poly.pdbx_seq_one_letter_code
_entity_poly.pdbx_strand_id
1 'polypeptide(L)'
;MAESSKIKKKTAEQLRDENFRRQILTFEAKGDTLTEDFNADVFLLVKRKGKLRVYTSRASLDDPQWPLRREEIARYYPLPVIKTSNIFTNRERKAKIAQSTFQAGSVRPKEETS
;
A
#
# COMPACT_ATOMS: atom_id res chain seq x y z
N MET A 1 -38.97 -7.16 -28.91
CA MET A 1 -37.85 -6.29 -29.36
C MET A 1 -36.78 -6.35 -28.29
N ALA A 2 -35.61 -6.93 -28.57
CA ALA A 2 -34.53 -7.04 -27.60
C ALA A 2 -33.58 -5.86 -27.79
N GLU A 3 -33.60 -4.92 -26.85
CA GLU A 3 -32.72 -3.76 -26.84
C GLU A 3 -31.30 -4.23 -26.51
N SER A 4 -30.45 -4.31 -27.54
CA SER A 4 -29.03 -4.64 -27.37
C SER A 4 -28.32 -3.46 -26.70
N SER A 5 -28.17 -3.53 -25.39
CA SER A 5 -27.35 -2.58 -24.64
C SER A 5 -25.89 -2.71 -25.09
N LYS A 6 -25.42 -1.79 -25.93
CA LYS A 6 -24.00 -1.67 -26.31
C LYS A 6 -23.18 -1.36 -25.05
N ILE A 7 -22.45 -2.35 -24.54
CA ILE A 7 -21.48 -2.16 -23.45
C ILE A 7 -20.38 -1.22 -23.96
N LYS A 8 -20.39 0.04 -23.51
CA LYS A 8 -19.31 0.99 -23.80
C LYS A 8 -18.05 0.54 -23.07
N LYS A 9 -16.96 0.34 -23.82
CA LYS A 9 -15.64 0.06 -23.24
C LYS A 9 -15.17 1.27 -22.42
N LYS A 10 -14.75 1.03 -21.18
CA LYS A 10 -14.20 2.07 -20.30
C LYS A 10 -12.88 2.59 -20.85
N THR A 11 -12.62 3.88 -20.67
CA THR A 11 -11.33 4.48 -21.04
C THR A 11 -10.22 4.09 -20.04
N ALA A 12 -8.96 4.19 -20.47
CA ALA A 12 -7.81 3.91 -19.59
C ALA A 12 -7.81 4.79 -18.32
N GLU A 13 -8.28 6.03 -18.43
CA GLU A 13 -8.42 6.93 -17.28
C GLU A 13 -9.50 6.46 -16.31
N GLN A 14 -10.67 6.05 -16.83
CA GLN A 14 -11.75 5.50 -16.00
C GLN A 14 -11.29 4.25 -15.25
N LEU A 15 -10.52 3.37 -15.91
CA LEU A 15 -9.94 2.19 -15.27
C LEU A 15 -8.94 2.54 -14.17
N ARG A 16 -8.08 3.55 -14.38
CA ARG A 16 -7.15 4.03 -13.35
C ARG A 16 -7.87 4.61 -12.14
N ASP A 17 -8.94 5.36 -12.38
CA ASP A 17 -9.74 5.96 -11.31
C ASP A 17 -10.53 4.92 -10.51
N GLU A 18 -11.08 3.90 -11.19
CA GLU A 18 -11.72 2.76 -10.54
C GLU A 18 -10.70 1.94 -9.72
N ASN A 19 -9.53 1.63 -10.30
CA ASN A 19 -8.48 0.92 -9.58
C ASN A 19 -8.00 1.70 -8.36
N PHE A 20 -7.82 3.02 -8.48
CA PHE A 20 -7.49 3.87 -7.34
C PHE A 20 -8.56 3.77 -6.25
N ARG A 21 -9.84 3.87 -6.60
CA ARG A 21 -10.94 3.75 -5.64
C ARG A 21 -10.92 2.40 -4.93
N ARG A 22 -10.73 1.30 -5.68
CA ARG A 22 -10.65 -0.05 -5.11
C ARG A 22 -9.48 -0.18 -4.14
N GLN A 23 -8.29 0.28 -4.54
CA GLN A 23 -7.09 0.22 -3.69
C GLN A 23 -7.28 1.00 -2.39
N ILE A 24 -7.86 2.19 -2.47
CA ILE A 24 -8.13 3.02 -1.30
C ILE A 24 -9.11 2.34 -0.34
N LEU A 25 -10.21 1.76 -0.84
CA LEU A 25 -11.14 1.00 -0.01
C LEU A 25 -10.46 -0.20 0.66
N THR A 26 -9.54 -0.88 -0.03
CA THR A 26 -8.75 -1.96 0.57
C THR A 26 -7.82 -1.45 1.68
N PHE A 27 -7.21 -0.28 1.54
CA PHE A 27 -6.41 0.32 2.60
C PHE A 27 -7.24 0.66 3.83
N GLU A 28 -8.43 1.22 3.65
CA GLU A 28 -9.34 1.55 4.76
C GLU A 28 -9.82 0.30 5.47
N ALA A 29 -10.25 -0.73 4.73
CA ALA A 29 -10.68 -1.99 5.33
C ALA A 29 -9.54 -2.63 6.17
N LYS A 30 -8.29 -2.53 5.71
CA LYS A 30 -7.14 -2.97 6.51
C LYS A 30 -6.90 -2.09 7.73
N GLY A 31 -7.16 -0.78 7.64
CA GLY A 31 -7.15 0.12 8.79
C GLY A 31 -8.16 -0.29 9.84
N ASP A 32 -9.37 -0.65 9.42
CA ASP A 32 -10.42 -1.15 10.32
C ASP A 32 -9.99 -2.46 10.98
N THR A 33 -9.45 -3.43 10.22
CA THR A 33 -8.89 -4.67 10.80
C THR A 33 -7.78 -4.39 11.82
N LEU A 34 -6.87 -3.45 11.54
CA LEU A 34 -5.82 -3.08 12.49
C LEU A 34 -6.40 -2.47 13.78
N THR A 35 -7.49 -1.72 13.65
CA THR A 35 -8.17 -1.11 14.79
C THR A 35 -8.88 -2.17 15.62
N GLU A 36 -9.65 -3.06 14.98
CA GLU A 36 -10.48 -4.07 15.65
C GLU A 36 -9.64 -5.18 16.29
N ASP A 37 -8.65 -5.72 15.57
CA ASP A 37 -7.90 -6.90 16.02
C ASP A 37 -6.71 -6.53 16.92
N PHE A 38 -6.14 -5.34 16.75
CA PHE A 38 -4.89 -4.93 17.41
C PHE A 38 -5.00 -3.64 18.22
N ASN A 39 -6.21 -3.06 18.33
CA ASN A 39 -6.46 -1.81 19.06
C ASN A 39 -5.50 -0.69 18.62
N ALA A 40 -5.22 -0.61 17.32
CA ALA A 40 -4.33 0.38 16.74
C ALA A 40 -5.12 1.56 16.18
N ASP A 41 -4.71 2.78 16.53
CA ASP A 41 -5.22 3.99 15.91
C ASP A 41 -4.56 4.21 14.55
N VAL A 42 -5.38 4.37 13.50
CA VAL A 42 -4.94 4.48 12.11
C VAL A 42 -5.47 5.78 11.50
N PHE A 43 -4.54 6.55 10.92
CA PHE A 43 -4.85 7.74 10.15
C PHE A 43 -4.23 7.66 8.75
N LEU A 44 -5.04 7.94 7.72
CA LEU A 44 -4.59 7.95 6.34
C LEU A 44 -4.98 9.24 5.63
N LEU A 45 -3.97 9.91 5.05
CA LEU A 45 -4.15 11.10 4.24
C LEU A 45 -3.71 10.82 2.79
N VAL A 46 -4.62 11.01 1.83
CA VAL A 46 -4.33 10.80 0.41
C VAL A 46 -4.70 12.03 -0.41
N LYS A 47 -3.72 12.59 -1.13
CA LYS A 47 -3.90 13.71 -2.05
C LYS A 47 -3.75 13.24 -3.50
N ARG A 48 -4.78 13.40 -4.33
CA ARG A 48 -4.76 13.03 -5.75
C ARG A 48 -5.62 13.99 -6.58
N LYS A 49 -5.09 14.44 -7.72
CA LYS A 49 -5.80 15.35 -8.66
C LYS A 49 -6.45 16.56 -7.94
N GLY A 50 -5.71 17.18 -7.00
CA GLY A 50 -6.20 18.32 -6.22
C GLY A 50 -7.23 17.98 -5.11
N LYS A 51 -7.70 16.74 -5.03
CA LYS A 51 -8.62 16.29 -3.98
C LYS A 51 -7.84 15.68 -2.83
N LEU A 52 -8.27 16.02 -1.61
CA LEU A 52 -7.77 15.45 -0.37
C LEU A 52 -8.81 14.46 0.16
N ARG A 53 -8.36 13.28 0.58
CA ARG A 53 -9.18 12.27 1.23
C ARG A 53 -8.53 11.89 2.55
N VAL A 54 -9.36 11.82 3.59
CA VAL A 54 -8.97 11.53 4.96
C VAL A 54 -9.73 10.29 5.40
N TYR A 55 -9.03 9.37 6.05
CA TYR A 55 -9.61 8.26 6.80
C TYR A 55 -9.03 8.27 8.21
N THR A 56 -9.91 8.06 9.18
CA THR A 56 -9.59 7.92 10.61
C THR A 56 -10.30 6.68 11.10
N SER A 57 -9.57 5.82 11.81
CA SER A 57 -10.13 4.65 12.49
C SER A 57 -11.24 5.03 13.46
N ARG A 58 -12.26 4.16 13.58
CA ARG A 58 -13.44 4.44 14.40
C ARG A 58 -13.12 4.69 15.87
N ALA A 59 -12.16 3.97 16.43
CA ALA A 59 -11.75 4.13 17.83
C ALA A 59 -11.21 5.54 18.14
N SER A 60 -10.65 6.20 17.13
CA SER A 60 -9.98 7.50 17.27
C SER A 60 -10.86 8.67 16.84
N LEU A 61 -12.14 8.43 16.49
CA LEU A 61 -13.06 9.50 16.08
C LEU A 61 -13.38 10.44 17.25
N ASP A 62 -13.42 9.89 18.45
CA ASP A 62 -13.76 10.61 19.69
C ASP A 62 -12.52 11.20 20.38
N ASP A 63 -11.32 10.94 19.85
CA ASP A 63 -10.08 11.51 20.39
C ASP A 63 -9.77 12.86 19.73
N PRO A 64 -9.88 13.99 20.47
CA PRO A 64 -9.60 15.32 19.93
C PRO A 64 -8.11 15.56 19.62
N GLN A 65 -7.20 14.70 20.09
CA GLN A 65 -5.76 14.78 19.81
C GLN A 65 -5.37 13.96 18.58
N TRP A 66 -6.29 13.19 17.99
CA TRP A 66 -6.04 12.37 16.82
C TRP A 66 -6.51 13.05 15.52
N PRO A 67 -5.71 13.05 14.44
CA PRO A 67 -4.35 12.52 14.34
C PRO A 67 -3.31 13.43 15.01
N LEU A 68 -2.25 12.80 15.51
CA LEU A 68 -1.12 13.51 16.12
C LEU A 68 -0.44 14.45 15.12
N ARG A 69 -0.06 15.63 15.59
CA ARG A 69 0.79 16.56 14.86
C ARG A 69 2.23 16.06 14.81
N ARG A 70 3.00 16.58 13.87
CA ARG A 70 4.41 16.17 13.66
C ARG A 70 5.25 16.41 14.91
N GLU A 71 4.99 17.51 15.62
CA GLU A 71 5.69 17.89 16.84
C GLU A 71 5.39 16.94 17.99
N GLU A 72 4.17 16.38 18.03
CA GLU A 72 3.74 15.40 19.03
C GLU A 72 4.36 14.04 18.75
N ILE A 73 4.37 13.61 17.48
CA ILE A 73 5.03 12.38 17.04
C ILE A 73 6.51 12.38 17.45
N ALA A 74 7.22 13.50 17.33
CA ALA A 74 8.63 13.60 17.70
C ALA A 74 8.92 13.39 19.20
N ARG A 75 7.89 13.47 20.06
CA ARG A 75 8.01 13.28 21.52
C ARG A 75 7.74 11.85 21.97
N TYR A 76 7.29 10.97 21.06
CA TYR A 76 6.99 9.58 21.41
C TYR A 76 8.25 8.76 21.73
N TYR A 77 8.11 7.87 22.71
CA TYR A 77 9.08 6.84 23.01
C TYR A 77 8.40 5.45 22.99
N PRO A 78 8.96 4.45 22.27
CA PRO A 78 10.18 4.53 21.48
C PRO A 78 10.05 5.46 20.27
N LEU A 79 11.20 5.87 19.71
CA LEU A 79 11.22 6.75 18.55
C LEU A 79 10.35 6.18 17.41
N PRO A 80 9.47 6.99 16.81
CA PRO A 80 8.60 6.53 15.73
C PRO A 80 9.37 5.99 14.53
N VAL A 81 8.91 4.85 14.00
CA VAL A 81 9.48 4.25 12.78
C VAL A 81 8.85 4.91 11.55
N ILE A 82 9.56 5.82 10.90
CA ILE A 82 9.10 6.51 9.69
C ILE A 82 9.59 5.76 8.45
N LYS A 83 8.66 5.25 7.62
CA LYS A 83 8.97 4.59 6.33
C LYS A 83 8.48 5.44 5.17
N THR A 84 9.35 5.68 4.19
CA THR A 84 9.00 6.36 2.92
C THR A 84 9.01 5.39 1.75
N SER A 85 8.29 5.73 0.67
CA SER A 85 8.11 4.87 -0.51
C SER A 85 9.44 4.37 -1.11
N ASN A 86 10.51 5.16 -1.00
CA ASN A 86 11.83 4.82 -1.53
C ASN A 86 12.47 3.59 -0.85
N ILE A 87 11.98 3.19 0.32
CA ILE A 87 12.42 1.98 1.02
C ILE A 87 11.81 0.72 0.37
N PHE A 88 10.59 0.81 -0.16
CA PHE A 88 9.88 -0.32 -0.76
C PHE A 88 10.39 -0.63 -2.17
N THR A 89 10.78 0.39 -2.95
CA THR A 89 11.43 0.22 -4.26
C THR A 89 12.78 -0.50 -4.16
N ASN A 90 13.53 -0.28 -3.07
CA ASN A 90 14.80 -0.96 -2.84
C ASN A 90 14.59 -2.43 -2.44
N ARG A 91 13.54 -2.74 -1.67
CA ARG A 91 13.22 -4.13 -1.28
C ARG A 91 12.77 -4.97 -2.48
N GLU A 92 11.97 -4.42 -3.38
CA GLU A 92 11.59 -5.10 -4.64
C GLU A 92 12.80 -5.25 -5.59
N ARG A 93 13.66 -4.23 -5.70
CA ARG A 93 14.92 -4.36 -6.47
C ARG A 93 15.82 -5.43 -5.88
N LYS A 94 16.02 -5.46 -4.56
CA LYS A 94 16.83 -6.48 -3.88
C LYS A 94 16.23 -7.87 -3.99
N ALA A 95 14.90 -8.02 -3.91
CA ALA A 95 14.21 -9.28 -4.13
C ALA A 95 14.37 -9.78 -5.58
N LYS A 96 14.26 -8.88 -6.57
CA LYS A 96 14.52 -9.21 -7.98
C LYS A 96 15.98 -9.55 -8.26
N ILE A 97 16.93 -8.84 -7.64
CA ILE A 97 18.37 -9.13 -7.73
C ILE A 97 18.67 -10.50 -7.10
N ALA A 98 18.13 -10.80 -5.91
CA ALA A 98 18.30 -12.09 -5.26
C ALA A 98 17.74 -13.26 -6.09
N GLN A 99 16.59 -13.08 -6.75
CA GLN A 99 16.02 -14.08 -7.67
C GLN A 99 16.84 -14.24 -8.96
N SER A 100 17.40 -13.15 -9.49
CA SER A 100 18.31 -13.16 -10.65
C SER A 100 19.63 -13.88 -10.35
N THR A 101 20.22 -13.64 -9.17
CA THR A 101 21.46 -14.29 -8.75
C THR A 101 21.27 -15.79 -8.52
N PHE A 102 20.09 -16.22 -8.06
CA PHE A 102 19.76 -17.65 -7.88
C PHE A 102 19.62 -18.40 -9.22
N GLN A 103 19.25 -17.73 -10.31
CA GLN A 103 19.16 -18.32 -11.65
C GLN A 103 20.52 -18.40 -12.37
N ALA A 104 21.44 -17.48 -12.09
CA ALA A 104 22.78 -17.46 -12.71
C ALA A 104 23.78 -18.47 -12.09
N GLY A 105 23.47 -19.05 -10.93
CA GLY A 105 24.34 -19.99 -10.22
C GLY A 105 24.15 -21.47 -10.57
N SER A 106 23.21 -21.83 -11.45
CA SER A 106 22.97 -23.23 -11.83
C SER A 106 23.73 -23.61 -13.11
N VAL A 107 25.06 -23.51 -13.06
CA VAL A 107 25.93 -24.18 -14.04
C VAL A 107 26.46 -25.43 -13.35
N ARG A 108 25.87 -26.58 -13.65
CA ARG A 108 26.37 -27.89 -13.21
C ARG A 108 27.80 -28.08 -13.72
N PRO A 109 28.77 -28.50 -12.88
CA PRO A 109 30.04 -28.97 -13.41
C PRO A 109 29.78 -30.26 -14.21
N LYS A 110 30.29 -30.30 -15.44
CA LYS A 110 30.38 -31.53 -16.24
C LYS A 110 31.41 -32.42 -15.55
N GLU A 111 30.99 -33.57 -15.05
CA GLU A 111 31.91 -34.63 -14.64
C GLU A 111 32.57 -35.20 -15.91
N GLU A 112 33.90 -35.11 -15.91
CA GLU A 112 34.79 -35.58 -16.95
C GLU A 112 35.05 -37.08 -16.74
N THR A 113 35.02 -37.80 -17.86
CA THR A 113 35.18 -39.25 -18.03
C THR A 113 36.50 -39.80 -17.47
N SER A 114 36.45 -41.05 -16.99
CA SER A 114 37.53 -42.04 -17.12
C SER A 114 36.94 -43.43 -17.21
#